data_AF-A0A376VTW0-F1
#
_entry.id   AF-A0A376VTW0-F1
#
_cell.length_a   1.000
_cell.length_b   1.000
_cell.length_c   1.000
_cell.angle_alpha   90.00
_cell.angle_beta   90.00
_cell.angle_gamma   90.00
#
_symmetry.space_group_name_H-M   'P 1'
#
loop_
_entity.id
_entity.type
_entity.pdbx_description
1 polymer ?
#
loop_
_entity_poly.entity_id
_entity_poly.type
_entity_poly.pdbx_seq_one_letter_code
_entity_poly.pdbx_strand_id
1 'polypeptide(L)'
;MLRLFASRDFVTDPTIKKLLKDKDKDKKDEHGGIGTPATRAAILETLKKRNYITLEKGKLIPTDTGCALIDTLPGIAVNPDMTALWSEKQTAIENGELTVEQFINELYSELTGIFLMLTWAR
;
A
#
# COMPACT_ATOMS: atom_id res chain seq x y z
N MET A 1 -4.14 -7.56 -15.27
CA MET A 1 -3.53 -6.37 -14.65
C MET A 1 -4.39 -5.79 -13.53
N LEU A 2 -5.71 -5.58 -13.72
CA LEU A 2 -6.60 -5.03 -12.66
C LEU A 2 -6.65 -5.86 -11.35
N ARG A 3 -6.60 -7.20 -11.40
CA ARG A 3 -6.66 -8.03 -10.18
C ARG A 3 -5.46 -7.91 -9.24
N LEU A 4 -4.28 -7.51 -9.73
CA LEU A 4 -3.08 -7.36 -8.90
C LEU A 4 -3.18 -6.22 -7.89
N PHE A 5 -4.00 -5.23 -8.19
CA PHE A 5 -4.20 -4.08 -7.32
C PHE A 5 -5.48 -4.16 -6.51
N ALA A 6 -6.26 -5.24 -6.59
CA ALA A 6 -7.48 -5.45 -5.78
C ALA A 6 -7.13 -5.77 -4.32
N SER A 7 -6.42 -4.85 -3.66
CA SER A 7 -5.87 -5.00 -2.32
C SER A 7 -6.93 -5.32 -1.25
N ARG A 8 -8.19 -4.92 -1.45
CA ARG A 8 -9.31 -5.23 -0.54
C ARG A 8 -9.44 -6.73 -0.26
N ASP A 9 -9.12 -7.58 -1.24
CA ASP A 9 -9.33 -9.03 -1.15
C ASP A 9 -8.30 -9.67 -0.20
N PHE A 10 -7.19 -8.95 0.07
CA PHE A 10 -6.09 -9.37 0.94
C PHE A 10 -6.14 -8.71 2.33
N VAL A 11 -7.07 -7.78 2.55
CA VAL A 11 -7.37 -7.22 3.88
C VAL A 11 -8.26 -8.20 4.63
N THR A 12 -8.13 -8.29 5.96
CA THR A 12 -9.06 -9.04 6.80
C THR A 12 -10.03 -8.11 7.55
N ASP A 13 -9.53 -6.96 8.02
CA ASP A 13 -10.31 -5.97 8.76
C ASP A 13 -11.48 -5.39 7.94
N PRO A 14 -12.73 -5.46 8.44
CA PRO A 14 -13.91 -5.00 7.72
C PRO A 14 -13.94 -3.47 7.53
N THR A 15 -13.37 -2.70 8.46
CA THR A 15 -13.25 -1.24 8.40
C THR A 15 -12.30 -0.84 7.28
N ILE A 16 -11.11 -1.46 7.24
CA ILE A 16 -10.12 -1.20 6.18
C ILE A 16 -10.66 -1.59 4.79
N LYS A 17 -11.38 -2.72 4.69
CA LYS A 17 -12.06 -3.10 3.44
C LYS A 17 -13.06 -2.05 2.98
N LYS A 18 -13.81 -1.45 3.91
CA LYS A 18 -14.77 -0.41 3.62
C LYS A 18 -14.05 0.86 3.13
N LEU A 19 -12.99 1.30 3.82
CA LEU A 19 -12.19 2.46 3.40
C LEU A 19 -11.64 2.31 1.97
N LEU A 20 -11.10 1.14 1.63
CA LEU A 20 -10.64 0.88 0.28
C LEU A 20 -11.78 0.97 -0.75
N LYS A 21 -12.98 0.43 -0.44
CA LYS A 21 -14.13 0.56 -1.33
C LYS A 21 -14.59 2.01 -1.50
N ASP A 22 -14.71 2.73 -0.39
CA ASP A 22 -15.24 4.10 -0.36
C ASP A 22 -14.32 5.07 -1.13
N LYS A 23 -13.00 4.86 -1.06
CA LYS A 23 -12.01 5.64 -1.83
C LYS A 23 -12.25 5.65 -3.34
N ASP A 24 -12.79 4.56 -3.88
CA ASP A 24 -12.97 4.38 -5.32
C ASP A 24 -14.46 4.32 -5.72
N LYS A 25 -15.38 4.65 -4.82
CA LYS A 25 -16.83 4.53 -5.03
C LYS A 25 -17.34 5.26 -6.28
N ASP A 26 -16.71 6.38 -6.62
CA ASP A 26 -17.09 7.24 -7.75
C ASP A 26 -16.28 6.94 -9.02
N LYS A 27 -15.38 5.95 -8.99
CA LYS A 27 -14.48 5.58 -10.10
C LYS A 27 -14.90 4.22 -10.69
N LYS A 28 -15.57 4.25 -11.83
CA LYS A 28 -16.15 3.05 -12.49
C LYS A 28 -15.16 1.89 -12.71
N ASP A 29 -13.89 2.20 -12.96
CA ASP A 29 -12.86 1.20 -13.27
C ASP A 29 -11.93 0.89 -12.10
N GLU A 30 -12.25 1.38 -10.90
CA GLU A 30 -11.46 1.15 -9.70
C GLU A 30 -12.24 0.37 -8.65
N HIS A 31 -11.53 -0.57 -8.01
CA HIS A 31 -12.12 -1.51 -7.10
C HIS A 31 -11.33 -1.62 -5.81
N GLY A 32 -11.13 -0.48 -5.14
CA GLY A 32 -10.53 -0.41 -3.81
C GLY A 32 -9.10 -0.92 -3.82
N GLY A 33 -8.35 -0.42 -4.78
CA GLY A 33 -7.00 -0.86 -5.05
C GLY A 33 -5.93 0.13 -4.62
N ILE A 34 -4.68 -0.32 -4.53
CA ILE A 34 -3.54 0.56 -4.21
C ILE A 34 -3.10 1.32 -5.46
N GLY A 35 -2.73 2.59 -5.26
CA GLY A 35 -2.32 3.50 -6.32
C GLY A 35 -3.43 3.85 -7.31
N THR A 36 -3.07 4.64 -8.31
CA THR A 36 -3.96 5.11 -9.38
C THR A 36 -3.63 4.39 -10.69
N PRO A 37 -4.54 4.33 -11.69
CA PRO A 37 -4.25 3.74 -13.00
C PRO A 37 -2.96 4.28 -13.62
N ALA A 38 -2.73 5.59 -13.47
CA ALA A 38 -1.57 6.29 -14.02
C ALA A 38 -0.23 5.85 -13.41
N THR A 39 -0.21 5.33 -12.18
CA THR A 39 1.04 5.02 -11.45
C THR A 39 1.37 3.52 -11.43
N ARG A 40 0.36 2.65 -11.59
CA ARG A 40 0.51 1.18 -11.49
C ARG A 40 1.53 0.58 -12.46
N ALA A 41 1.57 1.05 -13.70
CA ALA A 41 2.50 0.55 -14.70
C ALA A 41 3.97 0.85 -14.29
N ALA A 42 4.25 2.08 -13.84
CA ALA A 42 5.58 2.48 -13.40
C ALA A 42 6.05 1.73 -12.15
N ILE A 43 5.14 1.43 -11.21
CA ILE A 43 5.43 0.61 -10.03
C ILE A 43 5.84 -0.80 -10.46
N LEU A 44 5.08 -1.46 -11.35
CA LEU A 44 5.41 -2.81 -11.83
C LEU A 44 6.78 -2.86 -12.51
N GLU A 45 7.11 -1.87 -13.34
CA GLU A 45 8.43 -1.78 -13.96
C GLU A 45 9.56 -1.59 -12.93
N THR A 46 9.29 -0.83 -11.88
CA THR A 46 10.26 -0.66 -10.77
C THR A 46 10.51 -1.98 -10.03
N LEU A 47 9.44 -2.73 -9.73
CA LEU A 47 9.56 -4.03 -9.06
C LEU A 47 10.34 -5.05 -9.89
N LYS A 48 10.12 -5.07 -11.22
CA LYS A 48 10.91 -5.89 -12.15
C LYS A 48 12.38 -5.45 -12.20
N LYS A 49 12.64 -4.15 -12.35
CA LYS A 49 14.00 -3.59 -12.42
C LYS A 49 14.81 -3.90 -11.15
N ARG A 50 14.16 -3.98 -9.99
CA ARG A 50 14.79 -4.34 -8.71
C ARG A 50 14.88 -5.85 -8.46
N ASN A 51 14.46 -6.68 -9.42
CA ASN A 51 14.43 -8.14 -9.31
C ASN A 51 13.57 -8.64 -8.13
N TYR A 52 12.46 -7.96 -7.81
CA TYR A 52 11.51 -8.43 -6.78
C TYR A 52 10.40 -9.31 -7.37
N ILE A 53 10.08 -9.09 -8.65
CA ILE A 53 9.12 -9.89 -9.40
C ILE A 53 9.68 -10.20 -10.79
N THR A 54 9.25 -11.32 -11.35
CA THR A 54 9.51 -11.72 -12.74
C THR A 54 8.22 -12.07 -13.47
N LEU A 55 8.29 -12.19 -14.80
CA LEU A 55 7.17 -12.62 -15.64
C LEU A 55 7.45 -14.01 -16.21
N GLU A 56 6.68 -15.01 -15.77
CA GLU A 56 6.77 -16.37 -16.28
C GLU A 56 5.44 -16.79 -16.89
N LYS A 57 5.44 -17.19 -18.17
CA LYS A 57 4.24 -17.63 -18.89
C LYS A 57 3.06 -16.63 -18.76
N GLY A 58 3.38 -15.33 -18.78
CA GLY A 58 2.40 -14.24 -18.65
C GLY A 58 1.88 -14.00 -17.22
N LYS A 59 2.45 -14.65 -16.20
CA LYS A 59 2.10 -14.46 -14.79
C LYS A 59 3.24 -13.75 -14.05
N LEU A 60 2.88 -12.85 -13.14
CA LEU A 60 3.86 -12.25 -12.23
C LEU A 60 4.19 -13.24 -11.12
N ILE A 61 5.47 -13.52 -10.92
CA ILE A 61 5.98 -14.46 -9.92
C ILE A 61 6.95 -13.68 -9.01
N PRO A 62 6.82 -13.78 -7.67
CA PRO A 62 7.81 -13.20 -6.77
C PRO A 62 9.14 -13.94 -6.91
N THR A 63 10.25 -13.21 -6.82
CA THR A 63 11.60 -13.81 -6.79
C THR A 63 12.01 -14.10 -5.35
N ASP A 64 13.06 -14.89 -5.15
CA ASP A 64 13.64 -15.11 -3.82
C ASP A 64 14.05 -13.79 -3.14
N THR A 65 14.57 -12.83 -3.92
CA THR A 65 14.89 -11.49 -3.42
C THR A 65 13.65 -10.72 -2.98
N GLY A 66 12.55 -10.84 -3.73
CA GLY A 66 11.27 -10.23 -3.38
C GLY A 66 10.69 -10.80 -2.09
N CYS A 67 10.70 -12.13 -1.95
CA CYS A 67 10.26 -12.82 -0.74
C CYS A 67 11.12 -12.42 0.47
N ALA A 68 12.44 -12.48 0.34
CA ALA A 68 13.36 -12.09 1.41
C ALA A 68 13.14 -10.64 1.87
N LEU A 69 12.86 -9.72 0.94
CA LEU A 69 12.51 -8.33 1.31
C LEU A 69 11.25 -8.29 2.16
N ILE A 70 10.17 -8.96 1.74
CA ILE A 70 8.92 -9.02 2.50
C ILE A 70 9.14 -9.60 3.90
N ASP A 71 9.93 -10.67 4.02
CA ASP A 71 10.22 -11.33 5.29
C ASP A 71 11.01 -10.44 6.27
N THR A 72 11.78 -9.48 5.75
CA THR A 72 12.56 -8.53 6.58
C THR A 72 11.77 -7.30 7.04
N LEU A 73 10.59 -7.07 6.46
CA LEU A 73 9.79 -5.89 6.74
C LEU A 73 8.73 -6.19 7.81
N PRO A 74 8.39 -5.23 8.69
CA PRO A 74 7.28 -5.41 9.61
C PRO A 74 5.96 -5.49 8.84
N GLY A 75 4.99 -6.23 9.37
CA GLY A 75 3.67 -6.44 8.73
C GLY A 75 3.00 -5.14 8.27
N ILE A 76 3.15 -4.07 9.05
CA ILE A 76 2.61 -2.74 8.71
C ILE A 76 3.13 -2.19 7.37
N ALA A 77 4.37 -2.51 6.98
CA ALA A 77 4.98 -2.01 5.75
C ALA A 77 4.60 -2.82 4.49
N VAL A 78 4.08 -4.04 4.67
CA VAL A 78 3.72 -4.94 3.57
C VAL A 78 2.20 -5.09 3.40
N ASN A 79 1.44 -4.77 4.44
CA ASN A 79 -0.01 -4.85 4.41
C ASN A 79 -0.64 -3.64 3.69
N PRO A 80 -1.74 -3.85 2.95
CA PRO A 80 -2.44 -2.78 2.23
C PRO A 80 -3.12 -1.75 3.15
N ASP A 81 -3.28 -2.08 4.44
CA ASP A 81 -4.06 -1.33 5.42
C ASP A 81 -3.56 0.11 5.58
N MET A 82 -2.25 0.31 5.67
CA MET A 82 -1.65 1.64 5.79
C MET A 82 -1.99 2.54 4.60
N THR A 83 -2.06 1.96 3.39
CA THR A 83 -2.46 2.73 2.19
C THR A 83 -3.92 3.19 2.29
N ALA A 84 -4.81 2.35 2.85
CA ALA A 84 -6.22 2.70 3.03
C ALA A 84 -6.36 3.89 4.00
N LEU A 85 -5.71 3.79 5.15
CA LEU A 85 -5.72 4.83 6.18
C LEU A 85 -5.14 6.15 5.67
N TRP A 86 -4.01 6.12 4.97
CA TRP A 86 -3.42 7.34 4.41
C TRP A 86 -4.27 7.95 3.30
N SER A 87 -5.04 7.15 2.56
CA SER A 87 -5.99 7.69 1.57
C SER A 87 -7.15 8.41 2.26
N GLU A 88 -7.66 7.86 3.36
CA GLU A 88 -8.68 8.53 4.18
C GLU A 88 -8.15 9.85 4.76
N LYS A 89 -6.94 9.86 5.31
CA LYS A 89 -6.30 11.09 5.81
C LYS A 89 -6.12 12.14 4.70
N GLN A 90 -5.78 11.73 3.48
CA GLN A 90 -5.73 12.65 2.32
C GLN A 90 -7.09 13.26 2.02
N THR A 91 -8.17 12.46 2.03
CA THR A 91 -9.54 12.98 1.84
C THR A 91 -9.95 13.92 2.98
N ALA A 92 -9.60 13.62 4.22
CA ALA A 92 -9.84 14.52 5.35
C ALA A 92 -9.12 15.87 5.18
N ILE A 93 -7.89 15.87 4.65
CA ILE A 93 -7.15 17.11 4.30
C ILE A 93 -7.86 17.87 3.18
N GLU A 94 -8.29 17.19 2.11
CA GLU A 94 -9.03 17.81 1.00
C GLU A 94 -10.34 18.47 1.46
N ASN A 95 -11.00 17.88 2.47
CA ASN A 95 -12.23 18.40 3.08
C ASN A 95 -11.98 19.48 4.16
N GLY A 96 -10.73 19.72 4.55
CA GLY A 96 -10.36 20.67 5.61
C GLY A 96 -10.60 20.14 7.04
N GLU A 97 -10.82 18.84 7.21
CA GLU A 97 -11.07 18.16 8.48
C GLU A 97 -9.77 17.79 9.22
N LEU A 98 -8.67 17.67 8.48
CA LEU A 98 -7.31 17.38 8.99
C LEU A 98 -6.33 18.38 8.38
N THR A 99 -5.42 18.94 9.17
CA THR A 99 -4.36 19.79 8.60
C THR A 99 -3.18 18.93 8.11
N VAL A 100 -2.46 19.46 7.12
CA VAL A 100 -1.22 18.83 6.64
C VAL A 100 -0.20 18.67 7.79
N GLU A 101 -0.12 19.65 8.68
CA GLU A 101 0.79 19.59 9.83
C GLU A 101 0.44 18.44 10.79
N GLN A 102 -0.84 18.25 11.10
CA GLN A 102 -1.30 17.13 11.93
C GLN A 102 -0.95 15.79 11.30
N PHE A 103 -1.22 15.63 9.99
CA PHE A 103 -0.87 14.42 9.26
C PHE A 103 0.64 14.12 9.29
N ILE A 104 1.48 15.14 9.07
CA ILE A 104 2.93 14.97 9.06
C ILE A 104 3.46 14.61 10.46
N ASN A 105 2.92 15.20 11.52
CA ASN A 105 3.32 14.86 12.89
C ASN A 105 2.97 13.41 13.25
N GLU A 106 1.79 12.93 12.84
CA GLU A 106 1.40 11.52 13.00
C GLU A 106 2.32 10.61 12.19
N LEU A 107 2.63 10.97 10.94
CA LEU A 107 3.55 10.21 10.08
C LEU A 107 4.94 10.05 10.71
N TYR A 108 5.48 11.11 11.32
CA TYR A 108 6.77 11.01 12.01
C TYR A 108 6.72 10.07 13.21
N SER A 109 5.60 10.05 13.94
CA SER A 109 5.40 9.11 15.05
C SER A 109 5.37 7.66 14.55
N GLU A 110 4.59 7.39 13.50
CA GLU A 110 4.49 6.07 12.85
C GLU A 110 5.87 5.59 12.35
N LEU A 111 6.62 6.44 11.65
CA LEU A 111 7.95 6.13 11.12
C LEU A 111 8.94 5.80 12.24
N THR A 112 8.91 6.58 13.33
CA THR A 112 9.77 6.31 14.50
C THR A 112 9.50 4.92 15.07
N GLY A 113 8.23 4.51 15.16
CA GLY A 113 7.84 3.16 15.56
C GLY A 113 8.38 2.07 14.62
N ILE A 114 8.28 2.27 13.30
CA ILE A 114 8.80 1.33 12.30
C ILE A 114 10.33 1.19 12.42
N PHE A 115 11.06 2.29 12.57
CA PHE A 115 12.51 2.25 12.75
C PHE A 115 12.92 1.48 14.01
N LEU A 116 12.16 1.62 15.09
CA LEU A 116 12.37 0.81 16.29
C LEU A 116 12.07 -0.67 16.01
N MET A 117 10.98 -1.03 15.34
CA MET A 117 10.73 -2.44 15.02
C MET A 117 11.85 -3.07 14.17
N LEU A 118 12.43 -2.32 13.24
CA LEU A 118 13.50 -2.79 12.37
C LEU A 118 14.87 -2.87 13.05
N THR A 119 15.15 -1.99 14.01
CA THR A 119 16.45 -1.96 14.70
C THR A 119 16.54 -3.00 15.82
N TRP A 120 15.42 -3.38 16.43
CA TRP A 120 15.36 -4.37 17.51
C TRP A 120 15.02 -5.81 17.06
N ALA A 121 14.71 -6.00 15.77
CA ALA A 121 14.48 -7.33 15.17
C ALA A 121 15.77 -8.02 14.66
N ARG A 122 16.95 -7.46 14.97
CA ARG A 122 18.28 -8.06 14.75
C ARG A 122 18.99 -8.28 16.08
#